data_AF-A0A2M4BZV3-F1
#
_entry.id   AF-A0A2M4BZV3-F1
#
_cell.length_a   1.000
_cell.length_b   1.000
_cell.length_c   1.000
_cell.angle_alpha   90.00
_cell.angle_beta   90.00
_cell.angle_gamma   90.00
#
_symmetry.space_group_name_H-M   'P 1'
#
loop_
_entity.id
_entity.type
_entity.pdbx_description
1 polymer ?
#
loop_
_entity_poly.entity_id
_entity_poly.type
_entity_poly.pdbx_seq_one_letter_code
_entity_poly.pdbx_strand_id
1 'polypeptide(L)'
;LVVAGEASESYLVRNEAGCQASGCVTQQGCVPRYSQYTTVLYCQRCVIDRCRSMEPIMPRRVCYYLTSIASGQRLAALENYDRRTNQRYASVLHTGDRGDAEGHDKWHLIGSGRGHDYYIRNFRTGEYLRVQENNFAYLAQGQPVDDSFLFKPHLVDGSWSCVLLQSVCYGGYLYGERYSAASNFVLMTRDLQRCYRESLWRVTSVYC
;
A
#
# COMPACT_ATOMS: atom_id res chain seq x y z
N LEU A 1 -49.00 48.66 -38.43
CA LEU A 1 -47.81 47.86 -38.76
C LEU A 1 -48.14 46.41 -38.46
N VAL A 2 -48.13 45.60 -39.52
CA VAL A 2 -48.20 44.11 -39.59
C VAL A 2 -46.91 43.58 -38.90
N VAL A 3 -46.83 42.44 -38.19
CA VAL A 3 -46.88 41.03 -38.62
C VAL A 3 -47.07 40.11 -37.39
N ALA A 4 -47.76 38.99 -37.60
CA ALA A 4 -48.06 37.88 -36.67
C ALA A 4 -46.93 36.82 -36.53
N GLY A 5 -47.13 35.82 -35.68
CA GLY A 5 -46.39 34.53 -35.66
C GLY A 5 -46.02 34.11 -34.23
N GLU A 6 -46.86 33.37 -33.51
CA GLU A 6 -47.04 31.89 -33.50
C GLU A 6 -46.05 31.12 -32.59
N ALA A 7 -46.66 30.46 -31.59
CA ALA A 7 -46.40 29.12 -31.04
C ALA A 7 -44.96 28.60 -30.89
N SER A 8 -44.58 28.22 -29.67
CA SER A 8 -44.45 26.80 -29.28
C SER A 8 -44.12 26.60 -27.80
N GLU A 9 -44.81 25.63 -27.19
CA GLU A 9 -44.49 25.00 -25.91
C GLU A 9 -43.11 24.33 -25.94
N SER A 10 -42.40 24.32 -24.80
CA SER A 10 -41.65 23.16 -24.27
C SER A 10 -40.95 23.57 -22.96
N TYR A 11 -41.40 23.06 -21.82
CA TYR A 11 -40.90 21.84 -21.17
C TYR A 11 -39.49 21.95 -20.58
N LEU A 12 -39.47 21.90 -19.23
CA LEU A 12 -38.57 21.10 -18.38
C LEU A 12 -37.09 21.49 -18.16
N VAL A 13 -36.80 21.61 -16.86
CA VAL A 13 -35.70 20.96 -16.10
C VAL A 13 -34.53 21.85 -15.67
N ARG A 14 -34.44 21.95 -14.33
CA ARG A 14 -33.25 22.25 -13.53
C ARG A 14 -31.99 21.65 -14.17
N ASN A 15 -31.04 22.48 -14.57
CA ASN A 15 -29.67 22.03 -14.80
C ASN A 15 -28.93 21.87 -13.46
N GLU A 16 -29.27 20.80 -12.72
CA GLU A 16 -28.39 20.15 -11.74
C GLU A 16 -27.74 18.95 -12.44
N ALA A 17 -26.64 19.19 -13.17
CA ALA A 17 -25.81 18.12 -13.72
C ALA A 17 -24.34 18.39 -13.38
N GLY A 18 -24.03 18.44 -12.09
CA GLY A 18 -22.67 18.21 -11.61
C GLY A 18 -22.34 16.73 -11.83
N CYS A 19 -21.35 16.42 -12.65
CA CYS A 19 -20.92 15.04 -12.88
C CYS A 19 -20.30 14.45 -11.61
N GLN A 20 -21.15 13.92 -10.72
CA GLN A 20 -20.72 13.14 -9.57
C GLN A 20 -20.54 11.69 -10.01
N ALA A 21 -19.29 11.23 -10.09
CA ALA A 21 -19.00 9.82 -10.30
C ALA A 21 -18.57 9.17 -8.98
N SER A 22 -19.11 7.98 -8.67
CA SER A 22 -18.65 7.19 -7.52
C SER A 22 -17.36 6.46 -7.86
N GLY A 23 -16.33 6.64 -7.04
CA GLY A 23 -15.05 5.96 -7.14
C GLY A 23 -14.74 5.04 -5.96
N CYS A 24 -13.56 4.43 -6.01
CA CYS A 24 -12.96 3.71 -4.89
C CYS A 24 -11.74 4.47 -4.37
N VAL A 25 -11.56 4.49 -3.05
CA VAL A 25 -10.36 5.06 -2.43
C VAL A 25 -9.17 4.13 -2.69
N THR A 26 -8.14 4.65 -3.33
CA THR A 26 -6.84 3.99 -3.46
C THR A 26 -5.74 4.82 -2.81
N GLN A 27 -4.51 4.30 -2.80
CA GLN A 27 -3.33 5.07 -2.37
C GLN A 27 -3.03 6.28 -3.28
N GLN A 28 -3.69 6.40 -4.44
CA GLN A 28 -3.59 7.52 -5.38
C GLN A 28 -4.75 8.52 -5.26
N GLY A 29 -5.68 8.31 -4.31
CA GLY A 29 -6.89 9.11 -4.16
C GLY A 29 -8.16 8.39 -4.62
N CYS A 30 -9.23 9.14 -4.91
CA CYS A 30 -10.48 8.56 -5.39
C CYS A 30 -10.38 8.27 -6.90
N VAL A 31 -10.45 6.99 -7.29
CA VAL A 31 -10.38 6.58 -8.70
C VAL A 31 -11.74 6.06 -9.21
N PRO A 32 -12.13 6.32 -10.48
CA PRO A 32 -13.36 5.78 -11.05
C PRO A 32 -13.37 4.25 -11.01
N ARG A 33 -14.54 3.67 -10.74
CA ARG A 33 -14.77 2.21 -10.58
C ARG A 33 -14.37 1.36 -11.80
N TYR A 34 -14.25 1.98 -12.98
CA TYR A 34 -13.90 1.31 -14.25
C TYR A 34 -12.49 1.63 -14.76
N SER A 35 -11.65 2.26 -13.94
CA SER A 35 -10.29 2.56 -14.35
C SER A 35 -9.46 1.27 -14.43
N GLN A 36 -8.65 1.14 -15.48
CA GLN A 36 -7.85 -0.05 -15.85
C GLN A 36 -6.75 -0.43 -14.83
N TYR A 37 -6.83 0.10 -13.61
CA TYR A 37 -5.93 -0.20 -12.52
C TYR A 37 -6.43 -1.48 -11.83
N THR A 38 -5.71 -2.57 -12.05
CA THR A 38 -5.87 -3.86 -11.37
C THR A 38 -5.63 -3.81 -9.85
N THR A 39 -5.47 -2.61 -9.27
CA THR A 39 -5.13 -2.35 -7.86
C THR A 39 -6.32 -2.03 -6.96
N VAL A 40 -7.55 -2.04 -7.48
CA VAL A 40 -8.73 -1.62 -6.71
C VAL A 40 -9.31 -2.80 -5.92
N LEU A 41 -8.78 -3.01 -4.73
CA LEU A 41 -9.24 -3.99 -3.75
C LEU A 41 -9.49 -3.31 -2.38
N TYR A 42 -10.08 -2.13 -2.35
CA TYR A 42 -10.82 -1.60 -1.19
C TYR A 42 -11.72 -0.49 -1.72
N CYS A 43 -13.04 -0.65 -1.68
CA CYS A 43 -13.96 0.35 -2.25
C CYS A 43 -14.85 0.95 -1.16
N GLN A 44 -14.27 1.85 -0.36
CA GLN A 44 -15.09 2.89 0.25
C GLN A 44 -15.51 3.86 -0.85
N ARG A 45 -16.82 4.07 -0.99
CA ARG A 45 -17.38 4.97 -2.00
C ARG A 45 -16.86 6.38 -1.74
N CYS A 46 -16.22 6.96 -2.74
CA CYS A 46 -15.82 8.37 -2.73
C CYS A 46 -16.49 9.10 -3.91
N VAL A 47 -16.75 10.40 -3.75
CA VAL A 47 -17.40 11.23 -4.77
C VAL A 47 -16.31 11.97 -5.55
N ILE A 48 -16.31 11.83 -6.88
CA ILE A 48 -15.42 12.55 -7.79
C ILE A 48 -16.20 13.75 -8.33
N ASP A 49 -15.89 14.95 -7.86
CA ASP A 49 -16.56 16.20 -8.26
C ASP A 49 -15.96 16.85 -9.53
N ARG A 50 -15.11 16.17 -10.30
CA ARG A 50 -14.47 16.76 -11.50
C ARG A 50 -14.29 15.77 -12.65
N CYS A 51 -15.11 15.91 -13.68
CA CYS A 51 -14.90 15.31 -15.00
C CYS A 51 -13.99 16.18 -15.89
N ARG A 52 -12.72 16.37 -15.52
CA ARG A 52 -11.71 16.80 -16.49
C ARG A 52 -10.96 15.56 -16.95
N SER A 53 -10.99 15.30 -18.26
CA SER A 53 -10.13 14.30 -18.89
C SER A 53 -8.68 14.63 -18.57
N MET A 54 -8.05 13.85 -17.69
CA MET A 54 -6.61 13.87 -17.56
C MET A 54 -6.03 13.17 -18.79
N GLU A 55 -5.20 13.86 -19.55
CA GLU A 55 -4.30 13.19 -20.49
C GLU A 55 -3.47 12.16 -19.72
N PRO A 56 -3.21 10.96 -20.28
CA PRO A 56 -2.42 9.94 -19.62
C PRO A 56 -0.97 10.41 -19.52
N ILE A 57 -0.64 11.17 -18.47
CA ILE A 57 0.72 11.28 -17.96
C ILE A 57 1.12 9.83 -17.67
N MET A 58 2.09 9.28 -18.41
CA MET A 58 2.59 7.93 -18.15
C MET A 58 2.87 7.84 -16.64
N PRO A 59 2.16 6.96 -15.90
CA PRO A 59 2.28 6.97 -14.46
C PRO A 59 3.71 6.57 -14.11
N ARG A 60 4.45 7.50 -13.49
CA ARG A 60 5.71 7.17 -12.82
C ARG A 60 5.43 5.99 -11.90
N ARG A 61 6.32 4.99 -11.87
CA ARG A 61 6.04 3.75 -11.14
C ARG A 61 5.98 4.08 -9.66
N VAL A 62 4.79 3.94 -9.07
CA VAL A 62 4.59 4.28 -7.67
C VAL A 62 5.21 3.19 -6.81
N CYS A 63 6.06 3.62 -5.88
CA CYS A 63 6.63 2.81 -4.83
C CYS A 63 6.17 3.32 -3.47
N TYR A 64 6.43 2.55 -2.42
CA TYR A 64 5.98 2.86 -1.09
C TYR A 64 7.13 2.74 -0.09
N TYR A 65 7.18 3.69 0.82
CA TYR A 65 7.90 3.55 2.07
C TYR A 65 6.97 2.98 3.12
N LEU A 66 7.42 1.93 3.81
CA LEU A 66 6.76 1.38 4.98
C LEU A 66 7.58 1.81 6.18
N THR A 67 7.12 2.84 6.89
CA THR A 67 7.84 3.45 8.01
C THR A 67 7.21 3.00 9.32
N SER A 68 7.98 2.38 10.21
CA SER A 68 7.54 2.07 11.57
C SER A 68 7.18 3.36 12.29
N ILE A 69 5.97 3.44 12.84
CA ILE A 69 5.52 4.61 13.58
C ILE A 69 6.27 4.73 14.92
N ALA A 70 6.61 3.61 15.54
CA ALA A 70 7.29 3.60 16.83
C ALA A 70 8.75 4.05 16.76
N SER A 71 9.49 3.66 15.72
CA SER A 71 10.92 3.96 15.59
C SER A 71 11.25 4.99 14.50
N GLY A 72 10.33 5.28 13.58
CA GLY A 72 10.60 6.11 12.41
C GLY A 72 11.47 5.42 11.35
N GLN A 73 11.87 4.17 11.57
CA GLN A 73 12.70 3.41 10.64
C GLN A 73 11.86 2.85 9.49
N ARG A 74 12.47 2.70 8.30
CA ARG A 74 11.81 2.14 7.12
C ARG A 74 12.13 0.67 6.96
N LEU A 75 11.15 -0.11 6.53
CA LEU A 75 11.35 -1.47 6.03
C LEU A 75 12.33 -1.45 4.86
N ALA A 76 13.33 -2.34 4.83
CA ALA A 76 14.27 -2.46 3.74
C ALA A 76 14.84 -3.85 3.50
N ALA A 77 15.31 -4.02 2.27
CA ALA A 77 16.03 -5.18 1.79
C ALA A 77 17.55 -4.99 1.95
N LEU A 78 18.04 -5.06 3.19
CA LEU A 78 19.48 -4.98 3.49
C LEU A 78 20.14 -6.36 3.44
N GLU A 79 21.44 -6.41 3.18
CA GLU A 79 22.24 -7.66 3.10
C GLU A 79 22.49 -8.28 4.49
N ASN A 80 21.43 -8.70 5.16
CA ASN A 80 21.48 -9.40 6.43
C ASN A 80 21.00 -10.84 6.25
N TYR A 81 21.83 -11.82 6.57
CA TYR A 81 21.55 -13.23 6.32
C TYR A 81 21.47 -14.06 7.61
N ASP A 82 20.54 -15.00 7.62
CA ASP A 82 20.53 -16.11 8.56
C ASP A 82 21.69 -17.06 8.23
N ARG A 83 22.66 -17.14 9.14
CA ARG A 83 23.85 -17.99 8.97
C ARG A 83 23.53 -19.48 8.85
N ARG A 84 22.38 -19.93 9.35
CA ARG A 84 22.01 -21.36 9.34
C ARG A 84 21.32 -21.76 8.05
N THR A 85 20.42 -20.91 7.55
CA THR A 85 19.56 -21.22 6.40
C THR A 85 20.03 -20.51 5.11
N ASN A 86 20.99 -19.59 5.23
CA ASN A 86 21.42 -18.69 4.17
C ASN A 86 20.28 -17.84 3.57
N GLN A 87 19.22 -17.63 4.34
CA GLN A 87 18.09 -16.79 3.94
C GLN A 87 18.33 -15.34 4.35
N ARG A 88 17.89 -14.40 3.52
CA ARG A 88 18.06 -12.98 3.78
C ARG A 88 16.92 -12.46 4.65
N TYR A 89 17.22 -11.81 5.77
CA TYR A 89 16.23 -11.18 6.64
C TYR A 89 15.71 -9.88 6.02
N ALA A 90 14.41 -9.64 6.21
CA ALA A 90 13.87 -8.30 6.08
C ALA A 90 14.35 -7.45 7.26
N SER A 91 14.75 -6.21 6.98
CA SER A 91 15.37 -5.34 7.98
C SER A 91 14.67 -3.99 8.07
N VAL A 92 15.04 -3.18 9.06
CA VAL A 92 14.67 -1.77 9.16
C VAL A 92 15.91 -0.86 9.09
N LEU A 93 15.80 0.33 8.50
CA LEU A 93 16.87 1.34 8.49
C LEU A 93 16.38 2.69 9.04
N HIS A 94 17.28 3.49 9.59
CA HIS A 94 16.95 4.87 9.91
C HIS A 94 16.89 5.71 8.64
N THR A 95 15.94 6.64 8.59
CA THR A 95 15.86 7.63 7.52
C THR A 95 17.12 8.49 7.53
N GLY A 96 17.85 8.52 6.42
CA GLY A 96 19.15 9.18 6.31
C GLY A 96 20.37 8.26 6.25
N ASP A 97 20.22 6.95 6.52
CA ASP A 97 21.28 5.98 6.24
C ASP A 97 21.42 5.76 4.73
N ARG A 98 22.64 5.43 4.26
CA ARG A 98 22.98 5.25 2.82
C ARG A 98 22.06 4.29 2.05
N GLY A 99 21.29 3.43 2.73
CA GLY A 99 20.27 2.57 2.13
C GLY A 99 19.12 3.33 1.44
N ASP A 100 18.86 4.58 1.84
CA ASP A 100 17.88 5.48 1.21
C ASP A 100 18.25 5.83 -0.25
N ALA A 101 19.55 5.82 -0.60
CA ALA A 101 20.04 6.27 -1.91
C ALA A 101 19.89 5.22 -3.02
N GLU A 102 19.81 3.93 -2.68
CA GLU A 102 19.81 2.82 -3.64
C GLU A 102 18.43 2.18 -3.85
N GLY A 103 17.40 2.65 -3.12
CA GLY A 103 16.03 2.16 -3.25
C GLY A 103 15.76 0.82 -2.56
N HIS A 104 16.62 0.39 -1.62
CA HIS A 104 16.40 -0.81 -0.80
C HIS A 104 15.22 -0.66 0.16
N ASP A 105 14.81 0.57 0.45
CA ASP A 105 13.67 0.93 1.30
C ASP A 105 12.37 1.15 0.52
N LYS A 106 12.41 1.04 -0.81
CA LYS A 106 11.25 1.21 -1.71
C LYS A 106 10.60 -0.12 -2.01
N TRP A 107 9.28 -0.17 -1.87
CA TRP A 107 8.50 -1.38 -2.05
C TRP A 107 7.34 -1.17 -3.02
N HIS A 108 6.99 -2.21 -3.78
CA HIS A 108 5.73 -2.31 -4.50
C HIS A 108 4.73 -3.11 -3.66
N LEU A 109 3.51 -2.59 -3.55
CA LEU A 109 2.36 -3.32 -3.01
C LEU A 109 1.57 -3.87 -4.19
N ILE A 110 1.66 -5.17 -4.41
CA ILE A 110 1.07 -5.86 -5.56
C ILE A 110 -0.16 -6.61 -5.07
N GLY A 111 -1.35 -6.23 -5.56
CA GLY A 111 -2.59 -6.92 -5.19
C GLY A 111 -2.54 -8.39 -5.62
N SER A 112 -2.93 -9.29 -4.73
CA SER A 112 -2.91 -10.73 -5.00
C SER A 112 -4.03 -11.22 -5.92
N GLY A 113 -5.03 -10.36 -6.19
CA GLY A 113 -6.28 -10.74 -6.84
C GLY A 113 -7.25 -11.51 -5.93
N ARG A 114 -6.82 -11.90 -4.73
CA ARG A 114 -7.62 -12.57 -3.71
C ARG A 114 -7.93 -11.59 -2.58
N GLY A 115 -9.12 -11.00 -2.63
CA GLY A 115 -9.53 -10.05 -1.58
C GLY A 115 -8.58 -8.87 -1.46
N HIS A 116 -8.27 -8.44 -0.25
CA HIS A 116 -7.55 -7.19 0.01
C HIS A 116 -6.10 -7.44 0.44
N ASP A 117 -5.53 -8.55 -0.04
CA ASP A 117 -4.22 -9.04 0.37
C ASP A 117 -3.16 -8.65 -0.67
N TYR A 118 -1.97 -8.29 -0.18
CA TYR A 118 -0.89 -7.77 -0.99
C TYR A 118 0.36 -8.62 -0.86
N TYR A 119 1.06 -8.79 -1.98
CA TYR A 119 2.47 -9.12 -1.99
C TYR A 119 3.29 -7.83 -1.84
N ILE A 120 4.33 -7.88 -1.02
CA ILE A 120 5.23 -6.76 -0.79
C ILE A 120 6.56 -7.09 -1.46
N ARG A 121 6.87 -6.41 -2.57
CA ARG A 121 8.05 -6.69 -3.40
C ARG A 121 9.02 -5.53 -3.34
N ASN A 122 10.29 -5.80 -3.06
CA ASN A 122 11.30 -4.76 -3.06
C ASN A 122 11.51 -4.22 -4.48
N PHE A 123 11.60 -2.90 -4.63
CA PHE A 123 11.82 -2.25 -5.92
C PHE A 123 13.20 -2.59 -6.49
N ARG A 124 14.24 -2.51 -5.66
CA ARG A 124 15.63 -2.65 -6.08
C ARG A 124 16.01 -4.11 -6.32
N THR A 125 15.72 -4.98 -5.37
CA THR A 125 16.15 -6.40 -5.43
C THR A 125 15.13 -7.29 -6.14
N GLY A 126 13.88 -6.85 -6.24
CA GLY A 126 12.79 -7.64 -6.82
C GLY A 126 12.35 -8.82 -5.93
N GLU A 127 12.90 -8.95 -4.72
CA GLU A 127 12.56 -9.97 -3.73
C GLU A 127 11.23 -9.67 -3.06
N TYR A 128 10.50 -10.72 -2.70
CA TYR A 128 9.24 -10.61 -1.97
C TYR A 128 9.46 -10.80 -0.47
N LEU A 129 8.73 -10.01 0.30
CA LEU A 129 8.63 -10.23 1.74
C LEU A 129 7.86 -11.53 2.00
N ARG A 130 8.42 -12.36 2.85
CA ARG A 130 7.84 -13.62 3.29
C ARG A 130 8.02 -13.74 4.79
N VAL A 131 6.99 -14.17 5.50
CA VAL A 131 7.13 -14.53 6.92
C VAL A 131 7.20 -16.04 7.08
N GLN A 132 7.78 -16.49 8.18
CA GLN A 132 7.84 -17.90 8.55
C GLN A 132 7.28 -18.12 9.96
N GLU A 133 7.01 -19.38 10.29
CA GLU A 133 6.49 -19.78 11.60
C GLU A 133 7.43 -19.42 12.76
N ASN A 134 8.73 -19.28 12.49
CA ASN A 134 9.72 -18.83 13.47
C ASN A 134 9.62 -17.33 13.83
N ASN A 135 8.59 -16.62 13.35
CA ASN A 135 8.30 -15.21 13.54
C ASN A 135 9.25 -14.24 12.84
N PHE A 136 10.20 -14.71 12.03
CA PHE A 136 11.06 -13.83 11.24
C PHE A 136 10.43 -13.52 9.89
N ALA A 137 10.67 -12.29 9.42
CA ALA A 137 10.42 -11.91 8.04
C ALA A 137 11.72 -12.04 7.23
N TYR A 138 11.60 -12.66 6.07
CA TYR A 138 12.66 -12.94 5.11
C TYR A 138 12.35 -12.33 3.75
N LEU A 139 13.37 -12.27 2.92
CA LEU A 139 13.30 -11.86 1.53
C LEU A 139 13.54 -13.08 0.66
N ALA A 140 12.59 -13.35 -0.23
CA ALA A 140 12.63 -14.51 -1.11
C ALA A 140 12.59 -14.07 -2.57
N GLN A 141 13.47 -14.68 -3.37
CA GLN A 141 13.49 -14.51 -4.82
C GLN A 141 12.43 -15.39 -5.49
N GLY A 142 12.04 -15.01 -6.71
CA GLY A 142 11.06 -15.75 -7.50
C GLY A 142 9.62 -15.31 -7.24
N GLN A 143 8.67 -16.04 -7.81
CA GLN A 143 7.24 -15.76 -7.63
C GLN A 143 6.75 -16.27 -6.26
N PRO A 144 5.83 -15.55 -5.59
CA PRO A 144 5.14 -16.06 -4.40
C PRO A 144 4.46 -17.40 -4.69
N VAL A 145 4.69 -18.39 -3.84
CA VAL A 145 4.20 -19.77 -4.04
C VAL A 145 3.07 -20.17 -3.09
N ASP A 146 2.90 -19.46 -1.98
CA ASP A 146 1.95 -19.77 -0.92
C ASP A 146 1.52 -18.51 -0.15
N ASP A 147 0.63 -18.69 0.83
CA ASP A 147 0.07 -17.58 1.63
C ASP A 147 1.09 -16.95 2.61
N SER A 148 2.29 -17.51 2.76
CA SER A 148 3.33 -16.93 3.64
C SER A 148 3.92 -15.62 3.11
N PHE A 149 3.63 -15.30 1.85
CA PHE A 149 3.97 -14.04 1.17
C PHE A 149 2.85 -12.99 1.22
N LEU A 150 1.66 -13.37 1.70
CA LEU A 150 0.48 -12.52 1.66
C LEU A 150 0.32 -11.73 2.95
N PHE A 151 0.09 -10.44 2.78
CA PHE A 151 -0.18 -9.52 3.88
C PHE A 151 -1.51 -8.80 3.69
N LYS A 152 -2.33 -8.84 4.73
CA LYS A 152 -3.60 -8.14 4.82
C LYS A 152 -3.41 -6.84 5.62
N PRO A 153 -3.63 -5.67 5.02
CA PRO A 153 -3.57 -4.40 5.72
C PRO A 153 -4.85 -4.18 6.54
N HIS A 154 -4.69 -3.82 7.81
CA HIS A 154 -5.76 -3.32 8.67
C HIS A 154 -5.54 -1.84 8.94
N LEU A 155 -6.34 -1.00 8.28
CA LEU A 155 -6.24 0.45 8.39
C LEU A 155 -6.75 0.89 9.75
N VAL A 156 -5.91 1.53 10.55
CA VAL A 156 -6.32 2.21 11.78
C VAL A 156 -6.98 3.53 11.38
N ASP A 157 -8.21 3.73 11.84
CA ASP A 157 -9.06 4.88 11.48
C ASP A 157 -9.23 5.08 9.95
N GLY A 158 -9.14 3.99 9.17
CA GLY A 158 -9.31 4.03 7.72
C GLY A 158 -8.16 4.69 6.95
N SER A 159 -6.99 4.88 7.57
CA SER A 159 -5.86 5.60 6.96
C SER A 159 -4.65 4.71 6.66
N TRP A 160 -4.04 4.90 5.49
CA TRP A 160 -2.73 4.31 5.16
C TRP A 160 -1.56 4.96 5.92
N SER A 161 -1.81 6.09 6.58
CA SER A 161 -0.82 6.70 7.46
C SER A 161 -0.62 5.95 8.78
N CYS A 162 -1.48 4.96 9.07
CA CYS A 162 -1.43 4.12 10.25
C CYS A 162 -2.07 2.74 9.95
N VAL A 163 -1.26 1.73 9.66
CA VAL A 163 -1.73 0.40 9.25
C VAL A 163 -1.03 -0.70 10.03
N LEU A 164 -1.77 -1.76 10.35
CA LEU A 164 -1.21 -3.04 10.78
C LEU A 164 -1.13 -3.98 9.57
N LEU A 165 0.02 -4.62 9.35
CA LEU A 165 0.21 -5.57 8.26
C LEU A 165 0.17 -6.99 8.82
N GLN A 166 -0.96 -7.67 8.64
CA GLN A 166 -1.17 -9.03 9.14
C GLN A 166 -0.71 -10.06 8.10
N SER A 167 0.08 -11.04 8.50
CA SER A 167 0.32 -12.25 7.69
C SER A 167 -0.96 -13.04 7.52
N VAL A 168 -1.31 -13.37 6.27
CA VAL A 168 -2.48 -14.20 5.97
C VAL A 168 -2.27 -15.64 6.47
N CYS A 169 -1.08 -16.21 6.23
CA CYS A 169 -0.77 -17.59 6.62
C CYS A 169 -0.73 -17.80 8.15
N TYR A 170 -0.11 -16.87 8.89
CA TYR A 170 0.16 -17.10 10.33
C TYR A 170 -0.66 -16.23 11.27
N GLY A 171 -1.46 -15.30 10.75
CA GLY A 171 -2.34 -14.42 11.53
C GLY A 171 -1.64 -13.39 12.42
N GLY A 172 -0.31 -13.35 12.44
CA GLY A 172 0.47 -12.37 13.19
C GLY A 172 0.73 -11.07 12.42
N TYR A 173 1.19 -10.04 13.12
CA TYR A 173 1.41 -8.71 12.59
C TYR A 173 2.90 -8.38 12.48
N LEU A 174 3.29 -7.80 11.36
CA LEU A 174 4.65 -7.32 11.16
C LEU A 174 4.98 -6.17 12.11
N TYR A 175 6.17 -6.20 12.70
CA TYR A 175 6.70 -5.10 13.48
C TYR A 175 8.22 -4.97 13.27
N GLY A 176 8.72 -3.74 13.40
CA GLY A 176 10.16 -3.47 13.41
C GLY A 176 10.67 -3.53 14.85
N GLU A 177 11.74 -4.28 15.09
CA GLU A 177 12.35 -4.36 16.41
C GLU A 177 13.01 -3.01 16.80
N ARG A 178 12.62 -2.45 17.95
CA ARG A 178 13.04 -1.10 18.40
C ARG A 178 14.27 -1.09 19.31
N TYR A 179 14.50 -2.16 20.08
CA TYR A 179 15.30 -2.08 21.31
C TYR A 179 16.63 -2.80 21.28
N SER A 180 16.86 -3.65 20.28
CA SER A 180 18.14 -4.30 20.10
C SER A 180 18.97 -3.47 19.12
N ALA A 181 19.92 -2.69 19.64
CA ALA A 181 20.95 -2.05 18.82
C ALA A 181 21.75 -3.06 17.98
N ALA A 182 21.61 -4.36 18.25
CA ALA A 182 22.25 -5.45 17.54
C ALA A 182 21.37 -6.10 16.44
N SER A 183 20.05 -5.88 16.43
CA SER A 183 19.14 -6.49 15.44
C SER A 183 18.19 -5.47 14.82
N ASN A 184 18.44 -5.15 13.55
CA ASN A 184 17.58 -4.33 12.71
C ASN A 184 16.59 -5.21 11.94
N PHE A 185 15.97 -6.21 12.57
CA PHE A 185 15.12 -7.17 11.88
C PHE A 185 13.65 -6.78 11.91
N VAL A 186 12.92 -7.32 10.95
CA VAL A 186 11.46 -7.28 10.91
C VAL A 186 10.96 -8.64 11.38
N LEU A 187 10.03 -8.59 12.32
CA LEU A 187 9.49 -9.75 13.00
C LEU A 187 7.97 -9.75 12.89
N MET A 188 7.37 -10.87 13.28
CA MET A 188 5.94 -11.06 13.39
C MET A 188 5.55 -11.33 14.84
N THR A 189 4.46 -10.72 15.30
CA THR A 189 3.90 -11.00 16.63
C THR A 189 2.41 -11.32 16.53
N ARG A 190 1.94 -12.27 17.32
CA ARG A 190 0.50 -12.50 17.53
C ARG A 190 -0.03 -11.76 18.77
N ASP A 191 0.87 -11.28 19.62
CA ASP A 191 0.54 -10.53 20.83
C ASP A 191 0.64 -9.02 20.56
N LEU A 192 -0.46 -8.45 20.06
CA LEU A 192 -0.56 -7.00 19.89
C LEU A 192 -0.62 -6.26 21.22
N GLN A 193 -0.96 -6.87 22.36
CA GLN A 193 -1.01 -6.11 23.62
C GLN A 193 0.38 -5.59 24.02
N ARG A 194 1.43 -6.34 23.71
CA ARG A 194 2.81 -5.97 24.01
C ARG A 194 3.49 -5.13 22.92
N CYS A 195 3.14 -5.37 21.66
CA CYS A 195 3.87 -4.82 20.51
C CYS A 195 3.00 -3.95 19.60
N TYR A 196 1.82 -3.50 20.05
CA TYR A 196 0.88 -2.74 19.23
C TYR A 196 1.54 -1.57 18.52
N ARG A 197 2.31 -0.75 19.26
CA ARG A 197 2.92 0.47 18.71
C ARG A 197 3.99 0.15 17.68
N GLU A 198 4.79 -0.88 17.92
CA GLU A 198 5.86 -1.36 17.04
C GLU A 198 5.30 -2.01 15.76
N SER A 199 4.10 -2.57 15.83
CA SER A 199 3.39 -3.15 14.68
C SER A 199 2.73 -2.13 13.77
N LEU A 200 2.68 -0.84 14.14
CA LEU A 200 2.06 0.21 13.34
C LEU A 200 3.04 0.75 12.29
N TRP A 201 2.58 0.75 11.04
CA TRP A 201 3.31 1.27 9.90
C TRP A 201 2.60 2.46 9.28
N ARG A 202 3.38 3.40 8.78
CA ARG A 202 2.94 4.46 7.87
C ARG A 202 3.36 4.08 6.46
N VAL A 203 2.40 4.01 5.55
CA VAL A 203 2.63 3.75 4.13
C VAL A 203 2.58 5.07 3.36
N THR A 204 3.72 5.47 2.80
CA THR A 204 3.84 6.72 2.05
C THR A 204 4.16 6.43 0.59
N SER A 205 3.37 6.96 -0.33
CA SER A 205 3.64 6.85 -1.77
C SER A 205 4.81 7.73 -2.20
N VAL A 206 5.71 7.17 -2.98
CA VAL A 206 6.85 7.84 -3.60
C VAL A 206 7.02 7.36 -5.03
N TYR A 207 7.94 8.01 -5.75
CA TYR A 207 8.27 7.61 -7.11
C TYR A 207 9.52 6.74 -7.17
N CYS A 208 9.37 5.69 -7.97
CA CYS A 208 10.41 5.00 -8.68
C CYS A 208 10.33 5.41 -10.17
#